data_AF-A0A925KZ57-F1
#
_entry.id   AF-A0A925KZ57-F1
#
_cell.length_a   1.000
_cell.length_b   1.000
_cell.length_c   1.000
_cell.angle_alpha   90.00
_cell.angle_beta   90.00
_cell.angle_gamma   90.00
#
_symmetry.space_group_name_H-M   'P 1'
#
loop_
_entity.id
_entity.type
_entity.pdbx_description
1 polymer ?
#
loop_
_entity_poly.entity_id
_entity_poly.type
_entity_poly.pdbx_seq_one_letter_code
_entity_poly.pdbx_strand_id
1 'polypeptide(L)'
;MGSRGPRLLRKTTNGVLDALLQAAEHAYKTHAMGMNGLHDIVEGLKVSPQFDEFYRRAYREMMEVVEAEKLEQKRQNAFGRLIIHPLSGLFDDGTLDRDILPNIFSFIHLVLGDDAESYGERCIELIRDIREDLLDDFTWDAFYNDPQAKVILWHTLTRIATSFKRWDLRKDWFIKLMQYTPSTVSLGSSAFVVREHEHVEEPRVFGNHEFCAFFQAMFHPLTQLEASDEELFRQEFGSDPHHLIGQFLVHLATCQV
;
A
#
# COMPACT_ATOMS: atom_id res chain seq x y z
N MET A 1 5.61 -9.43 -10.80
CA MET A 1 5.83 -8.03 -11.23
C MET A 1 5.03 -7.72 -12.49
N GLY A 2 4.17 -6.68 -12.43
CA GLY A 2 3.17 -6.33 -13.46
C GLY A 2 3.79 -5.83 -14.76
N SER A 3 3.81 -6.68 -15.78
CA SER A 3 4.27 -6.30 -17.13
C SER A 3 3.20 -5.56 -17.95
N ARG A 4 2.00 -5.33 -17.39
CA ARG A 4 0.87 -4.72 -18.10
C ARG A 4 1.07 -3.23 -18.33
N GLY A 5 1.51 -2.47 -17.31
CA GLY A 5 1.82 -1.05 -17.44
C GLY A 5 2.85 -0.74 -18.56
N PRO A 6 4.05 -1.35 -18.54
CA PRO A 6 5.06 -1.16 -19.59
C PRO A 6 4.60 -1.60 -20.99
N ARG A 7 3.78 -2.67 -21.10
CA ARG A 7 3.21 -3.11 -22.38
C ARG A 7 2.18 -2.14 -22.93
N LEU A 8 1.33 -1.57 -22.06
CA LEU A 8 0.35 -0.56 -22.46
C LEU A 8 1.03 0.72 -22.92
N LEU A 9 2.03 1.21 -22.17
CA LEU A 9 2.85 2.36 -22.59
C LEU A 9 3.45 2.15 -23.98
N ARG A 10 4.05 0.99 -24.22
CA ARG A 10 4.59 0.64 -25.54
C ARG A 10 3.50 0.65 -26.63
N LYS A 11 2.32 0.11 -26.34
CA LYS A 11 1.20 0.09 -27.28
C LYS A 11 0.70 1.51 -27.61
N THR A 12 0.54 2.36 -26.59
CA THR A 12 0.11 3.75 -26.75
C THR A 12 1.13 4.56 -27.54
N THR A 13 2.42 4.43 -27.24
CA THR A 13 3.50 5.10 -27.99
C THR A 13 3.52 4.66 -29.45
N ASN A 14 3.34 3.36 -29.73
CA ASN A 14 3.27 2.87 -31.10
C ASN A 14 2.06 3.49 -31.86
N GLY A 15 0.90 3.62 -31.20
CA GLY A 15 -0.26 4.28 -31.81
C GLY A 15 -0.02 5.76 -32.16
N VAL A 16 0.74 6.49 -31.33
CA VAL A 16 1.15 7.88 -31.63
C VAL A 16 2.11 7.92 -32.83
N LEU A 17 3.06 7.00 -32.89
CA LEU A 17 4.01 6.90 -34.00
C LEU A 17 3.32 6.53 -35.32
N ASP A 18 2.32 5.65 -35.28
CA ASP A 18 1.51 5.29 -36.46
C ASP A 18 0.67 6.48 -36.95
N ALA A 19 0.09 7.25 -36.03
CA ALA A 19 -0.63 8.47 -36.39
C ALA A 19 0.28 9.55 -36.99
N LEU A 20 1.51 9.69 -36.46
CA LEU A 20 2.55 10.56 -37.03
C LEU A 20 2.94 10.11 -38.44
N LEU A 21 3.14 8.80 -38.65
CA LEU A 21 3.43 8.22 -39.96
C LEU A 21 2.31 8.51 -40.96
N GLN A 22 1.04 8.32 -40.58
CA GLN A 22 -0.10 8.61 -41.44
C GLN A 22 -0.21 10.09 -41.80
N ALA A 23 0.02 10.99 -40.84
CA ALA A 23 0.04 12.43 -41.09
C ALA A 23 1.18 12.83 -42.05
N ALA A 24 2.36 12.24 -41.87
CA ALA A 24 3.51 12.46 -42.73
C ALA A 24 3.26 11.92 -44.16
N GLU A 25 2.71 10.72 -44.30
CA GLU A 25 2.36 10.14 -45.61
C GLU A 25 1.31 10.98 -46.34
N HIS A 26 0.30 11.47 -45.63
CA HIS A 26 -0.76 12.30 -46.23
C HIS A 26 -0.22 13.63 -46.76
N ALA A 27 0.65 14.28 -45.98
CA ALA A 27 1.25 15.55 -46.40
C ALA A 27 2.35 15.37 -47.47
N TYR A 28 3.01 14.20 -47.54
CA TYR A 28 3.97 13.88 -48.61
C TYR A 28 3.28 13.68 -49.97
N LYS A 29 2.04 13.16 -49.99
CA LYS A 29 1.25 13.00 -51.22
C LYS A 29 0.87 14.33 -51.86
N THR A 30 0.79 15.40 -51.07
CA THR A 30 0.43 16.74 -51.55
C THR A 30 1.65 17.58 -51.95
N HIS A 31 2.79 17.47 -51.25
CA HIS A 31 4.04 18.15 -51.62
C HIS A 31 5.29 17.38 -51.14
N ALA A 32 6.43 17.56 -51.82
CA ALA A 32 7.71 17.00 -51.37
C ALA A 32 8.08 17.55 -49.98
N MET A 33 8.10 16.68 -48.98
CA MET A 33 8.28 17.10 -47.59
C MET A 33 9.76 17.09 -47.19
N GLY A 34 10.28 18.25 -46.79
CA GLY A 34 11.59 18.38 -46.14
C GLY A 34 11.50 18.26 -44.62
N MET A 35 12.64 18.25 -43.94
CA MET A 35 12.74 18.05 -42.49
C MET A 35 11.92 19.08 -41.66
N ASN A 36 11.75 20.29 -42.19
CA ASN A 36 10.93 21.33 -41.55
C ASN A 36 9.44 20.97 -41.52
N GLY A 37 8.92 20.34 -42.59
CA GLY A 37 7.50 19.94 -42.64
C GLY A 37 7.18 18.80 -41.66
N LEU A 38 8.14 17.92 -41.40
CA LEU A 38 8.02 16.87 -40.40
C LEU A 38 8.03 17.47 -38.98
N HIS A 39 8.82 18.52 -38.76
CA HIS A 39 8.82 19.30 -37.52
C HIS A 39 7.48 20.00 -37.27
N ASP A 40 6.89 20.61 -38.32
CA ASP A 40 5.59 21.28 -38.24
C ASP A 40 4.45 20.29 -37.94
N ILE A 41 4.51 19.08 -38.48
CA ILE A 41 3.55 18.00 -38.17
C ILE A 41 3.69 17.55 -36.72
N VAL A 42 4.92 17.38 -36.22
CA VAL A 42 5.17 17.00 -34.82
C VAL A 42 4.70 18.09 -33.85
N GLU A 43 4.96 19.37 -34.16
CA GLU A 43 4.44 20.48 -33.36
C GLU A 43 2.91 20.55 -33.45
N GLY A 44 2.32 20.35 -34.63
CA GLY A 44 0.87 20.26 -34.78
C GLY A 44 0.25 19.13 -33.94
N LEU A 45 0.88 17.96 -33.88
CA LEU A 45 0.45 16.82 -33.05
C LEU A 45 0.44 17.15 -31.55
N LYS A 46 1.37 17.98 -31.07
CA LYS A 46 1.46 18.35 -29.64
C LYS A 46 0.36 19.31 -29.18
N VAL A 47 -0.19 20.10 -30.10
CA VAL A 47 -1.13 21.20 -29.76
C VAL A 47 -2.51 21.03 -30.41
N SER A 48 -2.70 19.99 -31.22
CA SER A 48 -3.95 19.78 -31.96
C SER A 48 -5.07 19.22 -31.07
N PRO A 49 -6.25 19.87 -31.04
CA PRO A 49 -7.44 19.37 -30.35
C PRO A 49 -7.94 18.01 -30.85
N GLN A 50 -7.53 17.61 -32.06
CA GLN A 50 -7.89 16.31 -32.64
C GLN A 50 -7.17 15.15 -31.95
N PHE A 51 -6.05 15.42 -31.27
CA PHE A 51 -5.29 14.43 -30.50
C PHE A 51 -5.60 14.47 -28.99
N ASP A 52 -6.27 15.52 -28.49
CA ASP A 52 -6.71 15.60 -27.09
C ASP A 52 -7.61 14.42 -26.70
N GLU A 53 -8.51 14.00 -27.59
CA GLU A 53 -9.38 12.86 -27.34
C GLU A 53 -8.58 11.55 -27.26
N PHE A 54 -7.57 11.40 -28.11
CA PHE A 54 -6.64 10.27 -28.07
C PHE A 54 -5.85 10.24 -26.74
N TYR A 55 -5.29 11.38 -26.31
CA TYR A 55 -4.56 11.47 -25.04
C TYR A 55 -5.46 11.23 -23.83
N ARG A 56 -6.68 11.78 -23.82
CA ARG A 56 -7.68 11.52 -22.75
C ARG A 56 -8.08 10.06 -22.69
N ARG A 57 -8.21 9.39 -23.84
CA ARG A 57 -8.49 7.95 -23.90
C ARG A 57 -7.31 7.14 -23.38
N ALA A 58 -6.10 7.41 -23.84
CA ALA A 58 -4.88 6.75 -23.38
C ALA A 58 -4.67 6.93 -21.86
N TYR A 59 -4.94 8.13 -21.35
CA TYR A 59 -4.91 8.42 -19.91
C TYR A 59 -5.94 7.57 -19.14
N ARG A 60 -7.19 7.51 -19.59
CA ARG A 60 -8.22 6.67 -18.96
C ARG A 60 -7.84 5.19 -18.94
N GLU A 61 -7.40 4.65 -20.08
CA GLU A 61 -6.97 3.25 -20.20
C GLU A 61 -5.77 2.94 -19.27
N MET A 62 -4.85 3.90 -19.12
CA MET A 62 -3.72 3.76 -18.18
C MET A 62 -4.18 3.78 -16.72
N MET A 63 -5.10 4.67 -16.37
CA MET A 63 -5.68 4.73 -15.02
C MET A 63 -6.45 3.46 -14.67
N GLU A 64 -7.19 2.89 -15.61
CA GLU A 64 -7.88 1.60 -15.42
C GLU A 64 -6.91 0.45 -15.15
N VAL A 65 -5.77 0.39 -15.87
CA VAL A 65 -4.73 -0.63 -15.61
C VAL A 65 -4.06 -0.40 -14.26
N VAL A 66 -3.77 0.84 -13.87
CA VAL A 66 -3.21 1.17 -12.56
C VAL A 66 -4.18 0.78 -11.44
N GLU A 67 -5.47 1.08 -11.59
CA GLU A 67 -6.48 0.68 -10.60
C GLU A 67 -6.67 -0.83 -10.55
N ALA A 68 -6.64 -1.53 -11.69
CA ALA A 68 -6.65 -2.99 -11.74
C ALA A 68 -5.41 -3.61 -11.08
N GLU A 69 -4.22 -3.06 -11.33
CA GLU A 69 -2.97 -3.49 -10.67
C GLU A 69 -3.01 -3.19 -9.17
N LYS A 70 -3.52 -2.04 -8.73
CA LYS A 70 -3.76 -1.76 -7.31
C LYS A 70 -4.76 -2.73 -6.69
N LEU A 71 -5.83 -3.08 -7.40
CA LEU A 71 -6.83 -4.04 -6.92
C LEU A 71 -6.26 -5.46 -6.83
N GLU A 72 -5.42 -5.84 -7.79
CA GLU A 72 -4.72 -7.13 -7.85
C GLU A 72 -3.62 -7.19 -6.77
N GLN A 73 -2.88 -6.11 -6.53
CA GLN A 73 -1.97 -5.95 -5.40
C GLN A 73 -2.70 -5.98 -4.05
N LYS A 74 -3.86 -5.33 -3.91
CA LYS A 74 -4.72 -5.42 -2.70
C LYS A 74 -5.22 -6.85 -2.45
N ARG A 75 -5.34 -7.66 -3.49
CA ARG A 75 -5.64 -9.11 -3.39
C ARG A 75 -4.41 -9.94 -3.05
N GLN A 76 -3.21 -9.49 -3.41
CA GLN A 76 -1.93 -10.17 -3.20
C GLN A 76 -1.12 -9.69 -1.98
N ASN A 77 -1.53 -8.60 -1.31
CA ASN A 77 -0.81 -8.06 -0.14
C ASN A 77 -1.07 -8.91 1.11
N ALA A 78 -0.46 -10.10 1.13
CA ALA A 78 -0.53 -11.09 2.20
C ALA A 78 -0.06 -10.50 3.53
N PHE A 79 1.08 -9.80 3.51
CA PHE A 79 1.64 -9.15 4.68
C PHE A 79 0.72 -8.03 5.22
N GLY A 80 0.21 -7.16 4.35
CA GLY A 80 -0.74 -6.14 4.76
C GLY A 80 -2.01 -6.73 5.38
N ARG A 81 -2.52 -7.86 4.84
CA ARG A 81 -3.66 -8.58 5.43
C ARG A 81 -3.33 -9.15 6.81
N LEU A 82 -2.13 -9.71 6.98
CA LEU A 82 -1.65 -10.23 8.27
C LEU A 82 -1.61 -9.13 9.34
N ILE A 83 -1.06 -7.95 9.00
CA ILE A 83 -0.95 -6.82 9.93
C ILE A 83 -2.30 -6.20 10.27
N ILE A 84 -3.24 -6.16 9.32
CA ILE A 84 -4.57 -5.57 9.53
C ILE A 84 -5.52 -6.54 10.24
N HIS A 85 -5.28 -7.85 10.18
CA HIS A 85 -6.19 -8.85 10.76
C HIS A 85 -6.56 -8.60 12.23
N PRO A 86 -5.63 -8.27 13.15
CA PRO A 86 -5.98 -7.94 14.54
C PRO A 86 -6.87 -6.71 14.70
N LEU A 87 -6.90 -5.81 13.71
CA LEU A 87 -7.69 -4.59 13.71
C LEU A 87 -9.08 -4.76 13.09
N SER A 88 -9.38 -5.93 12.51
CA SER A 88 -10.62 -6.18 11.76
C SER A 88 -11.88 -5.80 12.55
N GLY A 89 -11.95 -6.17 13.83
CA GLY A 89 -13.07 -5.83 14.70
C GLY A 89 -13.31 -4.32 14.84
N LEU A 90 -12.25 -3.51 14.91
CA LEU A 90 -12.33 -2.05 15.03
C LEU A 90 -12.81 -1.37 13.74
N PHE A 91 -12.57 -2.00 12.58
CA PHE A 91 -13.12 -1.52 11.31
C PHE A 91 -14.58 -1.92 11.13
N ASP A 92 -14.97 -3.07 11.67
CA ASP A 92 -16.33 -3.59 11.53
C ASP A 92 -17.31 -2.92 12.50
N ASP A 93 -16.86 -2.51 13.69
CA ASP A 93 -17.66 -1.75 14.66
C ASP A 93 -17.65 -0.22 14.43
N GLY A 94 -16.81 0.27 13.52
CA GLY A 94 -16.69 1.68 13.16
C GLY A 94 -15.82 2.53 14.09
N THR A 95 -15.09 1.92 15.02
CA THR A 95 -14.08 2.62 15.85
C THR A 95 -12.97 3.21 14.99
N LEU A 96 -12.61 2.53 13.90
CA LEU A 96 -11.64 3.00 12.91
C LEU A 96 -12.29 3.04 11.52
N ASP A 97 -12.06 4.11 10.77
CA ASP A 97 -12.42 4.18 9.35
C ASP A 97 -11.33 3.52 8.50
N ARG A 98 -11.73 2.81 7.43
CA ARG A 98 -10.82 2.17 6.48
C ARG A 98 -10.03 3.18 5.65
N ASP A 99 -10.42 4.45 5.64
CA ASP A 99 -9.69 5.54 5.02
C ASP A 99 -8.28 5.75 5.62
N ILE A 100 -8.02 5.27 6.84
CA ILE A 100 -6.71 5.36 7.52
C ILE A 100 -5.72 4.28 7.08
N LEU A 101 -6.16 3.25 6.36
CA LEU A 101 -5.32 2.13 5.91
C LEU A 101 -4.03 2.57 5.18
N PRO A 102 -4.05 3.57 4.26
CA PRO A 102 -2.82 4.06 3.65
C PRO A 102 -1.83 4.62 4.66
N ASN A 103 -2.31 5.26 5.73
CA ASN A 103 -1.46 5.82 6.77
C ASN A 103 -0.90 4.70 7.67
N ILE A 104 -1.69 3.65 7.94
CA ILE A 104 -1.21 2.45 8.63
C ILE A 104 -0.07 1.81 7.84
N PHE A 105 -0.24 1.56 6.54
CA PHE A 105 0.83 0.96 5.73
C PHE A 105 2.07 1.87 5.65
N SER A 106 1.86 3.19 5.55
CA SER A 106 2.97 4.15 5.61
C SER A 106 3.72 4.08 6.94
N PHE A 107 2.99 3.98 8.06
CA PHE A 107 3.59 3.77 9.39
C PHE A 107 4.42 2.49 9.45
N ILE A 108 3.88 1.38 8.95
CA ILE A 108 4.57 0.09 8.94
C ILE A 108 5.87 0.19 8.12
N HIS A 109 5.83 0.80 6.93
CA HIS A 109 7.04 1.03 6.13
C HIS A 109 8.05 1.94 6.85
N LEU A 110 7.61 2.97 7.56
CA LEU A 110 8.51 3.86 8.33
C LEU A 110 9.17 3.16 9.52
N VAL A 111 8.51 2.15 10.10
CA VAL A 111 9.05 1.37 11.23
C VAL A 111 9.96 0.24 10.77
N LEU A 112 9.59 -0.46 9.71
CA LEU A 112 10.29 -1.66 9.23
C LEU A 112 11.36 -1.37 8.19
N GLY A 113 11.22 -0.29 7.41
CA GLY A 113 12.10 -0.04 6.27
C GLY A 113 12.08 -1.21 5.29
N ASP A 114 13.28 -1.70 4.95
CA ASP A 114 13.49 -2.78 3.98
C ASP A 114 12.94 -4.14 4.45
N ASP A 115 12.79 -4.35 5.77
CA ASP A 115 12.23 -5.60 6.33
C ASP A 115 10.78 -5.84 5.85
N ALA A 116 10.03 -4.78 5.53
CA ALA A 116 8.66 -4.90 5.05
C ALA A 116 8.55 -5.64 3.71
N GLU A 117 9.52 -5.47 2.81
CA GLU A 117 9.54 -6.18 1.53
C GLU A 117 9.84 -7.67 1.76
N SER A 118 10.85 -7.97 2.59
CA SER A 118 11.21 -9.34 2.95
C SER A 118 10.05 -10.09 3.62
N TYR A 119 9.32 -9.45 4.54
CA TYR A 119 8.13 -10.05 5.13
C TYR A 119 7.00 -10.23 4.11
N GLY A 120 6.84 -9.30 3.18
CA GLY A 120 5.94 -9.42 2.05
C GLY A 120 6.20 -10.68 1.22
N GLU A 121 7.45 -10.90 0.82
CA GLU A 121 7.87 -12.06 0.05
C GLU A 121 7.64 -13.37 0.82
N ARG A 122 8.04 -13.42 2.11
CA ARG A 122 7.81 -14.59 2.96
C ARG A 122 6.32 -14.92 3.09
N CYS A 123 5.44 -13.92 3.26
CA CYS A 123 4.01 -14.16 3.34
C CYS A 123 3.44 -14.69 2.01
N ILE A 124 3.97 -14.26 0.85
CA ILE A 124 3.55 -14.78 -0.46
C ILE A 124 3.95 -16.25 -0.61
N GLU A 125 5.17 -16.60 -0.20
CA GLU A 125 5.65 -17.98 -0.20
C GLU A 125 4.80 -18.87 0.71
N LEU A 126 4.53 -18.43 1.94
CA LEU A 126 3.66 -19.15 2.86
C LEU A 126 2.26 -19.39 2.30
N ILE A 127 1.64 -18.38 1.67
CA ILE A 127 0.33 -18.57 1.04
C ILE A 127 0.38 -19.59 -0.10
N ARG A 128 1.46 -19.59 -0.89
CA ARG A 128 1.62 -20.59 -1.95
C ARG A 128 1.69 -21.99 -1.33
N ASP A 129 2.53 -22.18 -0.32
CA ASP A 129 2.75 -23.48 0.30
C ASP A 129 1.46 -23.99 0.99
N ILE A 130 0.75 -23.13 1.72
CA ILE A 130 -0.55 -23.46 2.34
C ILE A 130 -1.61 -23.81 1.29
N ARG A 131 -1.62 -23.12 0.13
CA ARG A 131 -2.54 -23.43 -0.98
C ARG A 131 -2.20 -24.75 -1.67
N GLU A 132 -0.93 -25.11 -1.75
CA GLU A 132 -0.51 -26.41 -2.29
C GLU A 132 -0.96 -27.55 -1.36
N ASP A 133 -0.89 -27.33 -0.05
CA ASP A 133 -1.31 -28.31 0.96
C ASP A 133 -2.84 -28.44 1.09
N LEU A 134 -3.58 -27.32 1.09
CA LEU A 134 -5.03 -27.30 1.31
C LEU A 134 -5.87 -27.31 0.02
N LEU A 135 -5.26 -27.09 -1.15
CA LEU A 135 -5.95 -26.99 -2.45
C LEU A 135 -7.17 -26.06 -2.40
N ASP A 136 -8.37 -26.61 -2.56
CA ASP A 136 -9.64 -25.86 -2.62
C ASP A 136 -10.15 -25.44 -1.22
N ASP A 137 -9.61 -26.00 -0.14
CA ASP A 137 -10.01 -25.71 1.25
C ASP A 137 -9.23 -24.53 1.86
N PHE A 138 -8.45 -23.79 1.05
CA PHE A 138 -7.71 -22.62 1.51
C PHE A 138 -8.65 -21.55 2.09
N THR A 139 -8.36 -21.15 3.32
CA THR A 139 -8.99 -20.00 3.98
C THR A 139 -7.93 -19.02 4.48
N TRP A 140 -8.30 -17.75 4.65
CA TRP A 140 -7.40 -16.77 5.25
C TRP A 140 -7.10 -17.09 6.72
N ASP A 141 -8.04 -17.72 7.43
CA ASP A 141 -7.83 -18.18 8.80
C ASP A 141 -6.76 -19.27 8.87
N ALA A 142 -6.63 -20.14 7.87
CA ALA A 142 -5.52 -21.09 7.79
C ALA A 142 -4.17 -20.35 7.71
N PHE A 143 -4.09 -19.26 6.93
CA PHE A 143 -2.90 -18.42 6.87
C PHE A 143 -2.64 -17.66 8.17
N TYR A 144 -3.66 -17.09 8.82
CA TYR A 144 -3.48 -16.35 10.07
C TYR A 144 -3.07 -17.25 11.25
N ASN A 145 -3.49 -18.51 11.22
CA ASN A 145 -3.14 -19.51 12.23
C ASN A 145 -1.82 -20.22 11.95
N ASP A 146 -1.21 -20.02 10.78
CA ASP A 146 0.07 -20.61 10.43
C ASP A 146 1.20 -20.12 11.37
N PRO A 147 2.00 -21.03 11.96
CA PRO A 147 3.09 -20.67 12.86
C PRO A 147 4.09 -19.66 12.27
N GLN A 148 4.43 -19.77 10.99
CA GLN A 148 5.37 -18.87 10.34
C GLN A 148 4.75 -17.50 10.08
N ALA A 149 3.46 -17.44 9.73
CA ALA A 149 2.74 -16.18 9.62
C ALA A 149 2.69 -15.44 10.98
N LYS A 150 2.41 -16.15 12.07
CA LYS A 150 2.45 -15.60 13.43
C LYS A 150 3.83 -15.04 13.77
N VAL A 151 4.92 -15.76 13.46
CA VAL A 151 6.29 -15.29 13.67
C VAL A 151 6.57 -13.98 12.92
N ILE A 152 6.15 -13.85 11.67
CA ILE A 152 6.29 -12.60 10.90
C ILE A 152 5.54 -11.44 11.57
N LEU A 153 4.31 -11.69 12.04
CA LEU A 153 3.54 -10.71 12.80
C LEU A 153 4.28 -10.31 14.08
N TRP A 154 4.80 -11.26 14.85
CA TRP A 154 5.50 -10.99 16.11
C TRP A 154 6.79 -10.19 15.94
N HIS A 155 7.56 -10.46 14.89
CA HIS A 155 8.72 -9.63 14.53
C HIS A 155 8.30 -8.18 14.26
N THR A 156 7.22 -8.00 13.49
CA THR A 156 6.67 -6.68 13.19
C THR A 156 6.23 -5.95 14.45
N LEU A 157 5.46 -6.61 15.32
CA LEU A 157 4.99 -6.04 16.59
C LEU A 157 6.13 -5.68 17.54
N THR A 158 7.17 -6.52 17.62
CA THR A 158 8.35 -6.24 18.45
C THR A 158 9.13 -5.03 17.93
N ARG A 159 9.24 -4.86 16.61
CA ARG A 159 9.83 -3.66 16.01
C ARG A 159 9.01 -2.41 16.24
N ILE A 160 7.68 -2.51 16.11
CA ILE A 160 6.76 -1.43 16.45
C ILE A 160 6.98 -1.00 17.90
N ALA A 161 6.89 -1.91 18.87
CA ALA A 161 7.08 -1.61 20.28
C ALA A 161 8.44 -0.94 20.55
N THR A 162 9.52 -1.46 19.93
CA THR A 162 10.87 -0.88 20.04
C THR A 162 10.94 0.56 19.54
N SER A 163 10.12 0.90 18.53
CA SER A 163 10.07 2.26 17.99
C SER A 163 9.42 3.27 18.94
N PHE A 164 8.74 2.82 19.99
CA PHE A 164 8.05 3.66 20.99
C PHE A 164 8.83 3.86 22.30
N LYS A 165 10.16 3.68 22.30
CA LYS A 165 11.03 3.99 23.46
C LYS A 165 10.80 5.39 24.06
N ARG A 166 10.48 6.37 23.22
CA ARG A 166 10.06 7.73 23.62
C ARG A 166 8.54 7.83 23.47
N TRP A 167 7.81 7.22 24.40
CA TRP A 167 6.36 7.00 24.32
C TRP A 167 5.57 8.24 23.89
N ASP A 168 5.62 9.33 24.67
CA ASP A 168 4.79 10.51 24.42
C ASP A 168 5.06 11.13 23.03
N LEU A 169 6.34 11.28 22.68
CA LEU A 169 6.73 11.83 21.38
C LEU A 169 6.28 10.95 20.21
N ARG A 170 6.39 9.63 20.35
CA ARG A 170 6.05 8.68 19.28
C ARG A 170 4.55 8.49 19.15
N LYS A 171 3.81 8.58 20.26
CA LYS A 171 2.36 8.65 20.28
C LYS A 171 1.85 9.89 19.54
N ASP A 172 2.36 11.07 19.90
CA ASP A 172 1.99 12.32 19.24
C ASP A 172 2.30 12.30 17.74
N TRP A 173 3.46 11.74 17.38
CA TRP A 173 3.84 11.57 15.98
C TRP A 173 2.90 10.62 15.23
N PHE A 174 2.55 9.47 15.83
CA PHE A 174 1.66 8.50 15.22
C PHE A 174 0.27 9.08 15.00
N ILE A 175 -0.28 9.77 16.00
CA ILE A 175 -1.58 10.45 15.91
C ILE A 175 -1.59 11.44 14.74
N LYS A 176 -0.56 12.28 14.62
CA LYS A 176 -0.42 13.23 13.50
C LYS A 176 -0.30 12.52 12.15
N LEU A 177 0.44 11.40 12.10
CA LEU A 177 0.56 10.60 10.90
C LEU A 177 -0.80 10.02 10.47
N MET A 178 -1.63 9.57 11.40
CA MET A 178 -2.96 9.04 11.09
C MET A 178 -3.93 10.13 10.61
N GLN A 179 -3.82 11.34 11.14
CA GLN A 179 -4.60 12.52 10.69
C GLN A 179 -4.13 13.09 9.35
N TYR A 180 -2.92 12.75 8.89
CA TYR A 180 -2.36 13.30 7.67
C TYR A 180 -3.14 12.80 6.44
N THR A 181 -3.67 13.74 5.66
CA THR A 181 -4.25 13.45 4.35
C THR A 181 -3.30 14.05 3.31
N PRO A 182 -2.64 13.23 2.46
CA PRO A 182 -1.75 13.75 1.45
C PRO A 182 -2.54 14.62 0.47
N SER A 183 -2.22 15.91 0.45
CA SER A 183 -2.78 16.86 -0.53
C SER A 183 -2.14 16.71 -1.91
N THR A 184 -1.10 15.88 -2.03
CA THR A 184 -0.38 15.61 -3.27
C THR A 184 -0.31 14.11 -3.53
N VAL A 185 -0.79 13.68 -4.69
CA VAL A 185 -0.70 12.30 -5.15
C VAL A 185 0.37 12.25 -6.24
N SER A 186 1.39 11.41 -6.07
CA SER A 186 2.37 11.15 -7.12
C SER A 186 1.73 10.27 -8.21
N LEU A 187 1.75 10.75 -9.45
CA LEU A 187 1.40 9.97 -10.65
C LEU A 187 2.65 9.32 -11.29
N GLY A 188 3.83 9.46 -10.68
CA GLY A 188 5.11 8.96 -11.18
C GLY A 188 6.30 9.71 -10.58
N SER A 189 7.52 9.34 -11.00
CA SER A 189 8.80 9.87 -10.46
C SER A 189 9.01 11.38 -10.63
N SER A 190 8.20 12.05 -11.43
CA SER A 190 8.29 13.51 -11.66
C SER A 190 6.95 14.24 -11.77
N ALA A 191 5.81 13.58 -11.52
CA ALA A 191 4.49 14.17 -11.66
C ALA A 191 3.71 14.08 -10.33
N PHE A 192 3.35 15.24 -9.79
CA PHE A 192 2.52 15.37 -8.59
C PHE A 192 1.25 16.13 -8.95
N VAL A 193 0.09 15.56 -8.62
CA VAL A 193 -1.18 16.28 -8.70
C VAL A 193 -1.54 16.72 -7.30
N VAL A 194 -1.70 18.03 -7.13
CA VAL A 194 -2.34 18.58 -5.93
C VAL A 194 -3.82 18.22 -6.03
N ARG A 195 -4.34 17.45 -5.08
CA ARG A 195 -5.78 17.32 -4.92
C ARG A 195 -6.30 18.70 -4.50
N GLU A 196 -7.11 19.33 -5.35
CA GLU A 196 -7.95 20.44 -4.91
C GLU A 196 -8.89 19.85 -3.86
N HIS A 197 -8.61 20.13 -2.58
CA HIS A 197 -9.56 19.84 -1.52
C HIS A 197 -10.76 20.76 -1.77
N GLU A 198 -11.88 20.21 -2.22
CA GLU A 198 -13.16 20.89 -2.03
C GLU A 198 -13.24 21.24 -0.53
N HIS A 199 -13.57 22.49 -0.22
CA HIS A 199 -13.40 23.15 1.08
C HIS A 199 -14.23 22.54 2.25
N VAL A 200 -14.62 21.27 2.19
CA VAL A 200 -15.51 20.59 3.15
C VAL A 200 -15.17 19.10 3.32
N GLU A 201 -13.90 18.71 3.35
CA GLU A 201 -13.54 17.43 4.01
C GLU A 201 -13.31 17.72 5.49
N GLU A 202 -14.19 17.22 6.35
CA GLU A 202 -13.99 17.29 7.79
C GLU A 202 -12.62 16.69 8.14
N PRO A 203 -11.81 17.35 8.99
CA PRO A 203 -10.50 16.85 9.34
C PRO A 203 -10.64 15.47 9.97
N ARG A 204 -9.90 14.49 9.43
CA ARG A 204 -9.88 13.13 9.96
C ARG A 204 -9.60 13.15 11.46
N VAL A 205 -10.55 12.64 12.24
CA VAL A 205 -10.43 12.55 13.70
C VAL A 205 -9.76 11.22 14.03
N PHE A 206 -8.48 11.30 14.39
CA PHE A 206 -7.75 10.19 15.01
C PHE A 206 -7.07 10.76 16.24
N GLY A 207 -7.56 10.44 17.43
CA GLY A 207 -7.12 11.01 18.70
C GLY A 207 -6.53 9.96 19.64
N ASN A 208 -6.62 10.24 20.94
CA ASN A 208 -6.10 9.34 21.97
C ASN A 208 -6.90 8.03 22.05
N HIS A 209 -8.23 8.11 21.91
CA HIS A 209 -9.11 6.96 21.99
C HIS A 209 -8.79 5.95 20.88
N GLU A 210 -8.73 6.40 19.63
CA GLU A 210 -8.42 5.59 18.46
C GLU A 210 -6.98 5.04 18.54
N PHE A 211 -6.03 5.83 19.04
CA PHE A 211 -4.68 5.36 19.32
C PHE A 211 -4.66 4.19 20.31
N CYS A 212 -5.37 4.32 21.45
CA CYS A 212 -5.41 3.27 22.46
C CYS A 212 -6.09 2.01 21.90
N ALA A 213 -7.24 2.16 21.24
CA ALA A 213 -7.96 1.03 20.64
C ALA A 213 -7.10 0.32 19.59
N PHE A 214 -6.48 1.07 18.68
CA PHE A 214 -5.59 0.54 17.65
C PHE A 214 -4.46 -0.31 18.23
N PHE A 215 -3.71 0.23 19.19
CA PHE A 215 -2.55 -0.48 19.73
C PHE A 215 -2.94 -1.62 20.67
N GLN A 216 -4.05 -1.51 21.40
CA GLN A 216 -4.58 -2.62 22.21
C GLN A 216 -5.01 -3.79 21.32
N ALA A 217 -5.73 -3.54 20.24
CA ALA A 217 -6.11 -4.58 19.29
C ALA A 217 -4.89 -5.17 18.56
N MET A 218 -3.96 -4.33 18.11
CA MET A 218 -2.75 -4.75 17.40
C MET A 218 -1.83 -5.64 18.24
N PHE A 219 -1.72 -5.37 19.54
CA PHE A 219 -0.86 -6.14 20.45
C PHE A 219 -1.58 -7.26 21.19
N HIS A 220 -2.91 -7.37 21.04
CA HIS A 220 -3.70 -8.44 21.63
C HIS A 220 -3.10 -9.83 21.38
N PRO A 221 -2.63 -10.19 20.15
CA PRO A 221 -2.03 -11.49 19.89
C PRO A 221 -0.79 -11.82 20.73
N LEU A 222 -0.04 -10.81 21.21
CA LEU A 222 1.13 -11.03 22.07
C LEU A 222 0.80 -11.04 23.56
N THR A 223 -0.38 -10.56 23.95
CA THR A 223 -0.85 -10.55 25.34
C THR A 223 -1.68 -11.79 25.71
N GLN A 224 -2.19 -12.51 24.70
CA GLN A 224 -3.03 -13.70 24.88
C GLN A 224 -2.52 -14.86 24.01
N LEU A 225 -1.24 -15.21 24.16
CA LEU A 225 -0.67 -16.36 23.47
C LEU A 225 -1.18 -17.66 24.09
N GLU A 226 -1.49 -18.65 23.25
CA GLU A 226 -1.68 -20.03 23.71
C GLU A 226 -0.33 -20.66 24.07
N ALA A 227 -0.34 -21.72 24.88
CA ALA A 227 0.89 -22.36 25.35
C ALA A 227 1.83 -22.84 24.22
N SER A 228 1.28 -23.27 23.08
CA SER A 228 2.06 -23.62 21.90
C SER A 228 2.71 -22.41 21.23
N ASP A 229 2.01 -21.29 21.20
CA ASP A 229 2.52 -20.05 20.61
C ASP A 229 3.54 -19.37 21.53
N GLU A 230 3.39 -19.47 22.86
CA GLU A 230 4.40 -19.01 23.82
C GLU A 230 5.73 -19.76 23.66
N GLU A 231 5.67 -21.07 23.44
CA GLU A 231 6.86 -21.87 23.19
C GLU A 231 7.54 -21.49 21.88
N LEU A 232 6.76 -21.35 20.80
CA LEU A 232 7.28 -20.91 19.51
C LEU A 232 7.90 -19.51 19.61
N PHE A 233 7.25 -18.59 20.32
CA PHE A 233 7.76 -17.24 20.55
C PHE A 233 9.10 -17.28 21.31
N ARG A 234 9.20 -18.08 22.38
CA ARG A 234 10.45 -18.23 23.12
C ARG A 234 11.57 -18.85 22.29
N GLN A 235 11.25 -19.79 21.41
CA GLN A 235 12.23 -20.37 20.48
C GLN A 235 12.76 -19.33 19.49
N GLU A 236 11.89 -18.46 18.97
CA GLU A 236 12.26 -17.44 18.01
C GLU A 236 13.02 -16.25 18.64
N PHE A 237 12.55 -15.76 19.79
CA PHE A 237 13.07 -14.52 20.40
C PHE A 237 13.92 -14.72 21.66
N GLY A 238 14.06 -15.95 22.14
CA GLY A 238 14.86 -16.31 23.32
C GLY A 238 14.30 -15.82 24.67
N SER A 239 13.10 -15.22 24.69
CA SER A 239 12.44 -14.73 25.90
C SER A 239 10.93 -14.61 25.69
N ASP A 240 10.17 -14.37 26.77
CA ASP A 240 8.72 -14.15 26.68
C ASP A 240 8.38 -12.71 26.18
N PRO A 241 7.16 -12.49 25.66
CA PRO A 241 6.76 -11.17 25.16
C PRO A 241 6.82 -10.07 26.22
N HIS A 242 6.47 -10.38 27.48
CA HIS A 242 6.47 -9.39 28.56
C HIS A 242 7.89 -8.89 28.87
N HIS A 243 8.90 -9.74 28.70
CA HIS A 243 10.29 -9.34 28.82
C HIS A 243 10.72 -8.40 27.67
N LEU A 244 10.35 -8.70 26.43
CA LEU A 244 10.80 -7.94 25.25
C LEU A 244 10.09 -6.60 25.07
N ILE A 245 8.78 -6.56 25.28
CA ILE A 245 7.93 -5.40 25.00
C ILE A 245 7.20 -4.88 26.24
N GLY A 246 7.54 -5.36 27.44
CA GLY A 246 6.82 -5.03 28.68
C GLY A 246 6.69 -3.53 28.97
N GLN A 247 7.73 -2.74 28.72
CA GLN A 247 7.65 -1.28 28.90
C GLN A 247 6.56 -0.66 28.01
N PHE A 248 6.46 -1.11 26.76
CA PHE A 248 5.42 -0.65 25.84
C PHE A 248 4.03 -1.09 26.32
N LEU A 249 3.89 -2.34 26.77
CA LEU A 249 2.63 -2.87 27.30
C LEU A 249 2.16 -2.12 28.55
N VAL A 250 3.07 -1.72 29.45
CA VAL A 250 2.73 -0.90 30.63
C VAL A 250 2.14 0.45 30.20
N HIS A 251 2.77 1.13 29.25
CA HIS A 251 2.25 2.39 28.74
C HIS A 251 0.88 2.22 28.05
N LEU A 252 0.72 1.13 27.30
CA LEU A 252 -0.53 0.81 26.62
C LEU A 252 -1.66 0.46 27.59
N ALA A 253 -1.36 -0.22 28.70
CA ALA A 253 -2.33 -0.54 29.75
C ALA A 253 -2.84 0.70 30.49
N THR A 254 -2.03 1.77 30.55
CA THR A 254 -2.48 3.07 31.08
C THR A 254 -3.29 3.90 30.08
N CYS A 255 -3.37 3.45 28.82
CA CYS A 255 -4.12 4.10 27.75
C CYS A 255 -5.60 3.77 27.93
N GLN A 256 -6.43 4.77 28.22
CA GLN A 256 -7.88 4.59 28.34
C GLN A 256 -8.51 4.64 26.96
N VAL A 257 -9.24 3.57 26.62
CA VAL A 257 -10.22 3.54 25.52
C VAL A 257 -11.52 4.11 26.07
#